data_AF-A0A0N7KLA0-F1
#
_entry.id   AF-A0A0N7KLA0-F1
#
_cell.length_a   1.000
_cell.length_b   1.000
_cell.length_c   1.000
_cell.angle_alpha   90.00
_cell.angle_beta   90.00
_cell.angle_gamma   90.00
#
_symmetry.space_group_name_H-M   'P 1'
#
loop_
_entity.id
_entity.type
_entity.pdbx_description
1 polymer ?
#
loop_
_entity_poly.entity_id
_entity_poly.type
_entity_poly.pdbx_seq_one_letter_code
_entity_poly.pdbx_strand_id
1 'polypeptide(L)'
;MPTAEPTLGSSLPLSSIDNNDKIVAVCIFVDFIQVFPSVSAEAVEDQAASVVHHYPVVSRIMKPIIREPEIDSTSEGVWFIEAEANYTSYVDSVLTADGTVEI
;
A
#
# COMPACT_ATOMS: atom_id res chain seq x y z
N MET A 1 -12.32 -18.79 4.96
CA MET A 1 -11.52 -18.81 3.72
C MET A 1 -10.46 -19.89 3.86
N PRO A 2 -10.26 -20.81 2.90
CA PRO A 2 -9.08 -21.65 2.92
C PRO A 2 -7.85 -20.74 2.79
N THR A 3 -6.79 -21.01 3.54
CA THR A 3 -5.49 -20.35 3.36
C THR A 3 -5.10 -20.51 1.90
N ALA A 4 -4.91 -19.40 1.19
CA ALA A 4 -4.32 -19.42 -0.15
C ALA A 4 -2.97 -20.15 -0.02
N GLU A 5 -2.85 -21.33 -0.62
CA GLU A 5 -1.58 -22.07 -0.61
C GLU A 5 -0.49 -21.16 -1.16
N PRO A 6 0.63 -20.96 -0.42
CA PRO A 6 1.76 -20.21 -0.94
C PRO A 6 2.22 -20.89 -2.23
N THR A 7 2.02 -20.22 -3.35
CA THR A 7 2.51 -20.70 -4.64
C THR A 7 4.03 -20.64 -4.62
N LEU A 8 4.63 -21.82 -4.46
CA LEU A 8 6.04 -22.20 -4.61
C LEU A 8 7.08 -21.30 -3.91
N GLY A 9 7.72 -21.86 -2.87
CA GLY A 9 8.88 -21.32 -2.14
C GLY A 9 10.17 -21.21 -2.96
N SER A 10 10.08 -20.73 -4.19
CA SER A 10 11.22 -20.28 -4.99
C SER A 10 11.29 -18.75 -4.93
N SER A 11 12.50 -18.21 -4.85
CA SER A 11 12.73 -16.80 -5.05
C SER A 11 12.39 -16.40 -6.50
N LEU A 12 11.89 -15.18 -6.68
CA LEU A 12 11.65 -14.58 -7.99
C LEU A 12 12.80 -13.61 -8.30
N PRO A 13 13.71 -13.94 -9.24
CA PRO A 13 14.75 -13.00 -9.66
C PRO A 13 14.12 -11.79 -10.35
N LEU A 14 14.61 -10.59 -10.02
CA LEU A 14 14.14 -9.35 -10.64
C LEU A 14 14.72 -9.19 -12.05
N SER A 15 13.94 -8.66 -12.99
CA SER A 15 14.43 -8.39 -14.34
C SER A 15 15.40 -7.21 -14.35
N SER A 16 16.15 -6.99 -15.44
CA SER A 16 17.01 -5.81 -15.58
C SER A 16 16.26 -4.47 -15.55
N ILE A 17 14.95 -4.46 -15.81
CA ILE A 17 14.09 -3.27 -15.69
C ILE A 17 13.81 -2.99 -14.21
N ASP A 18 13.49 -4.02 -13.44
CA ASP A 18 13.29 -3.96 -11.99
C ASP A 18 14.60 -3.66 -11.26
N ASN A 19 15.71 -4.16 -11.82
CA ASN A 19 17.06 -4.07 -11.29
C ASN A 19 17.91 -2.95 -11.94
N ASN A 20 17.29 -1.84 -12.34
CA ASN A 20 18.01 -0.70 -12.89
C ASN A 20 18.86 -0.02 -11.79
N ASP A 21 20.18 0.01 -11.94
CA ASP A 21 21.13 0.61 -10.97
C ASP A 21 20.78 2.04 -10.52
N LYS A 22 20.02 2.80 -11.32
CA LYS A 22 19.52 4.14 -10.95
C LYS A 22 18.41 4.12 -9.90
N ILE A 23 17.72 3.00 -9.77
CA ILE A 23 16.57 2.77 -8.89
C ILE A 23 16.97 1.84 -7.73
N VAL A 24 17.79 0.82 -7.97
CA VAL A 24 18.05 -0.29 -7.01
C VAL A 24 18.83 0.08 -5.76
N ALA A 25 19.67 1.13 -5.82
CA ALA A 25 20.36 1.63 -4.64
C ALA A 25 19.39 2.11 -3.54
N VAL A 26 18.14 2.38 -3.88
CA VAL A 26 17.11 2.88 -2.96
C VAL A 26 15.87 2.01 -3.11
N CYS A 27 15.38 1.39 -2.03
CA CYS A 27 14.02 0.85 -2.08
C CYS A 27 13.06 2.03 -2.32
N ILE A 28 12.45 2.10 -3.50
CA ILE A 28 11.48 3.15 -3.82
C ILE A 28 10.15 2.77 -3.16
N PHE A 29 9.67 3.63 -2.28
CA PHE A 29 8.31 3.60 -1.78
C PHE A 29 7.48 4.59 -2.62
N VAL A 30 6.33 4.13 -3.12
CA VAL A 30 5.39 4.96 -3.87
C VAL A 30 4.13 5.10 -3.03
N ASP A 31 3.85 6.31 -2.58
CA ASP A 31 2.65 6.62 -1.81
C ASP A 31 1.52 7.07 -2.75
N PHE A 32 0.32 6.51 -2.57
CA PHE A 32 -0.87 6.88 -3.34
C PHE A 32 -2.04 7.14 -2.39
N ILE A 33 -2.68 8.31 -2.52
CA ILE A 33 -3.80 8.74 -1.69
C ILE A 33 -5.08 8.66 -2.50
N GLN A 34 -6.03 7.85 -2.05
CA GLN A 34 -7.39 7.78 -2.58
C GLN A 34 -8.37 8.31 -1.54
N VAL A 35 -9.27 9.20 -1.97
CA VAL A 35 -10.32 9.76 -1.11
C VAL A 35 -11.66 9.28 -1.64
N PHE A 36 -12.41 8.60 -0.79
CA PHE A 36 -13.76 8.11 -1.09
C PHE A 36 -14.76 8.83 -0.19
N PRO A 37 -15.96 9.20 -0.70
CA PRO A 37 -16.96 9.90 0.10
C PRO A 37 -17.55 9.03 1.21
N SER A 38 -17.58 7.70 1.02
CA SER A 38 -18.02 6.73 2.02
C SER A 38 -17.43 5.36 1.71
N VAL A 39 -16.88 4.68 2.72
CA VAL A 39 -16.41 3.29 2.65
C VAL A 39 -16.70 2.58 3.97
N SER A 40 -16.88 1.25 3.93
CA SER A 40 -16.90 0.40 5.13
C SER A 40 -15.50 -0.09 5.42
N ALA A 41 -15.03 0.05 6.67
CA ALA A 41 -13.72 -0.47 7.09
C ALA A 41 -13.58 -1.97 6.82
N GLU A 42 -14.63 -2.75 7.13
CA GLU A 42 -14.69 -4.20 6.88
C GLU A 42 -14.50 -4.53 5.38
N ALA A 43 -15.15 -3.76 4.49
CA ALA A 43 -15.02 -3.98 3.05
C ALA A 43 -13.59 -3.65 2.55
N VAL A 44 -12.93 -2.67 3.16
CA VAL A 44 -11.54 -2.31 2.83
C VAL A 44 -10.57 -3.39 3.34
N GLU A 45 -10.79 -3.92 4.55
CA GLU A 45 -10.01 -5.03 5.10
C GLU A 45 -10.13 -6.30 4.24
N ASP A 46 -11.36 -6.69 3.86
CA ASP A 46 -11.60 -7.84 2.98
C ASP A 46 -10.89 -7.67 1.62
N GLN A 47 -10.93 -6.46 1.06
CA GLN A 47 -10.23 -6.15 -0.18
C GLN A 47 -8.71 -6.19 0.00
N ALA A 48 -8.18 -5.71 1.13
CA ALA A 48 -6.76 -5.79 1.45
C ALA A 48 -6.29 -7.24 1.63
N ALA A 49 -7.12 -8.11 2.24
CA ALA A 49 -6.82 -9.54 2.37
C ALA A 49 -6.73 -10.25 1.01
N SER A 50 -7.45 -9.77 -0.01
CA SER A 50 -7.35 -10.31 -1.38
C SER A 50 -5.97 -10.12 -2.03
N VAL A 51 -5.13 -9.22 -1.50
CA VAL A 51 -3.76 -8.96 -2.00
C VAL A 51 -2.87 -10.20 -1.90
N VAL A 52 -3.23 -11.18 -1.07
CA VAL A 52 -2.53 -12.48 -0.99
C VAL A 52 -2.49 -13.20 -2.34
N HIS A 53 -3.44 -12.94 -3.24
CA HIS A 53 -3.42 -13.45 -4.62
C HIS A 53 -2.33 -12.84 -5.51
N HIS A 54 -1.68 -11.77 -5.05
CA HIS A 54 -0.52 -11.14 -5.66
C HIS A 54 0.73 -11.46 -4.84
N TYR A 55 1.20 -12.71 -4.92
CA TYR A 55 2.24 -13.24 -4.02
C TYR A 55 3.51 -12.35 -3.87
N PRO A 56 4.01 -11.61 -4.88
CA PRO A 56 5.20 -10.78 -4.69
C PRO A 56 4.96 -9.63 -3.70
N VAL A 57 3.71 -9.18 -3.56
CA VAL A 57 3.33 -8.08 -2.66
C VAL A 57 3.38 -8.51 -1.19
N VAL A 58 3.08 -9.78 -0.89
CA VAL A 58 3.13 -10.35 0.46
C VAL A 58 4.50 -10.95 0.82
N SER A 59 5.49 -10.75 -0.05
CA SER A 59 6.84 -11.32 0.05
C SER A 59 7.85 -10.28 0.55
N ARG A 60 9.15 -10.62 0.56
CA ARG A 60 10.22 -9.71 0.97
C ARG A 60 11.24 -9.51 -0.14
N ILE A 61 11.75 -8.28 -0.26
CA ILE A 61 12.88 -8.01 -1.13
C ILE A 61 14.13 -8.48 -0.41
N MET A 62 14.82 -9.48 -0.97
CA MET A 62 16.14 -9.91 -0.54
C MET A 62 17.19 -9.23 -1.42
N LYS A 63 18.11 -8.47 -0.80
CA LYS A 63 19.25 -7.82 -1.46
C LYS A 63 20.57 -8.45 -0.96
N PRO A 64 21.05 -9.56 -1.55
CA PRO A 64 22.34 -10.11 -1.16
C PRO A 64 23.46 -9.18 -1.63
N ILE A 65 24.50 -8.97 -0.81
CA ILE A 65 25.61 -8.03 -1.09
C ILE A 65 26.30 -8.30 -2.45
N ILE A 66 26.27 -9.56 -2.92
CA ILE A 66 27.00 -10.04 -4.09
C ILE A 66 26.05 -10.46 -5.23
N ARG A 67 24.74 -10.52 -5.00
CA ARG A 67 23.78 -11.02 -6.00
C ARG A 67 22.77 -9.94 -6.38
N GLU A 68 22.16 -10.14 -7.53
CA GLU A 68 21.00 -9.34 -7.92
C GLU A 68 19.86 -9.51 -6.89
N PRO A 69 19.10 -8.44 -6.61
CA PRO A 69 17.93 -8.53 -5.76
C PRO A 69 16.92 -9.54 -6.28
N GLU A 70 16.25 -10.21 -5.34
CA GLU A 70 15.18 -11.15 -5.61
C GLU A 70 14.02 -10.92 -4.64
N ILE A 71 12.84 -11.36 -5.03
CA ILE A 71 11.70 -11.46 -4.10
C ILE A 71 11.76 -12.83 -3.46
N ASP A 72 11.96 -12.87 -2.14
CA ASP A 72 11.87 -14.09 -1.34
C ASP A 72 10.40 -14.32 -0.95
N SER A 73 9.85 -15.45 -1.38
CA SER A 73 8.43 -15.81 -1.31
C SER A 73 7.98 -16.23 0.11
N THR A 74 8.42 -15.49 1.13
CA THR A 74 8.20 -15.80 2.55
C THR A 74 6.73 -15.77 2.96
N SER A 75 5.87 -15.10 2.17
CA SER A 75 4.44 -14.91 2.47
C SER A 75 4.20 -14.28 3.84
N GLU A 76 5.12 -13.42 4.30
CA GLU A 76 5.01 -12.71 5.58
C GLU A 76 3.86 -11.70 5.63
N GLY A 77 3.20 -11.42 4.49
CA GLY A 77 2.04 -10.56 4.43
C GLY A 77 2.38 -9.07 4.29
N VAL A 78 1.32 -8.26 4.31
CA VAL A 78 1.36 -6.80 4.23
C VAL A 78 0.79 -6.18 5.50
N TRP A 79 1.22 -4.98 5.83
CA TRP A 79 0.63 -4.19 6.91
C TRP A 79 -0.65 -3.52 6.42
N PHE A 80 -1.75 -3.75 7.14
CA PHE A 80 -3.00 -3.01 7.00
C PHE A 80 -3.23 -2.21 8.28
N ILE A 81 -3.51 -0.91 8.15
CA ILE A 81 -3.64 0.01 9.30
C ILE A 81 -4.96 0.76 9.14
N GLU A 82 -5.88 0.51 10.08
CA GLU A 82 -7.07 1.33 10.27
C GLU A 82 -6.74 2.52 11.18
N ALA A 83 -7.17 3.72 10.80
CA ALA A 83 -6.97 4.94 11.57
C ALA A 83 -8.17 5.88 11.43
N GLU A 84 -8.48 6.61 12.49
CA GLU A 84 -9.48 7.67 12.52
C GLU A 84 -8.82 9.03 12.71
N ALA A 85 -9.38 10.07 12.09
CA ALA A 85 -8.95 11.45 12.25
C ALA A 85 -10.08 12.28 12.87
N ASN A 86 -9.88 12.75 14.10
CA ASN A 86 -10.75 13.73 14.71
C ASN A 86 -10.29 15.12 14.27
N TYR A 87 -11.10 15.81 13.46
CA TYR A 87 -10.83 17.19 13.05
C TYR A 87 -11.94 18.12 13.53
N THR A 88 -11.56 19.24 14.11
CA THR A 88 -12.47 20.37 14.33
C THR A 88 -12.29 21.32 13.17
N SER A 89 -13.28 21.42 12.29
CA SER A 89 -13.31 22.53 11.33
C SER A 89 -13.68 23.79 12.08
N TYR A 90 -12.75 24.74 12.21
CA TYR A 90 -13.13 26.12 12.44
C TYR A 90 -13.74 26.63 11.13
N VAL A 91 -15.04 26.91 11.15
CA VAL A 91 -15.69 27.60 10.05
C VAL A 91 -15.30 29.06 10.20
N ASP A 92 -14.18 29.46 9.60
CA ASP A 92 -13.90 30.87 9.40
C ASP A 92 -14.85 31.35 8.28
N SER A 93 -16.04 31.79 8.69
CA SER A 93 -17.10 32.38 7.85
C SER A 93 -17.63 31.51 6.70
N VAL A 94 -18.92 31.20 6.72
CA VAL A 94 -19.61 30.74 5.52
C VAL A 94 -19.82 31.95 4.63
N LEU A 95 -19.14 32.01 3.47
CA LEU A 95 -19.52 32.91 2.39
C LEU A 95 -20.84 32.39 1.81
N THR A 96 -21.93 33.08 2.10
CA THR A 96 -23.22 32.82 1.46
C THR A 96 -23.13 33.18 -0.02
N ALA A 97 -24.00 32.60 -0.85
CA ALA A 97 -23.97 32.80 -2.31
C ALA A 97 -24.15 34.28 -2.74
N ASP A 98 -24.61 35.15 -1.84
CA ASP A 98 -24.72 36.60 -2.02
C ASP A 98 -23.49 37.40 -1.51
N GLY A 99 -22.44 36.72 -1.05
CA GLY A 99 -21.20 37.34 -0.58
C GLY A 99 -21.24 37.83 0.86
N THR A 100 -22.26 37.46 1.63
CA THR A 100 -22.33 37.79 3.06
C THR A 100 -21.49 36.81 3.88
N VAL A 101 -20.83 37.30 4.93
CA VAL A 101 -20.13 36.47 5.92
C VAL A 101 -21.07 36.30 7.12
N GLU A 102 -21.52 35.07 7.37
CA GLU A 102 -22.16 34.73 8.65
C GLU A 102 -21.07 34.28 9.65
N ILE A 103 -21.10 34.87 10.85
CA ILE A 103 -20.29 34.50 12.03
C ILE A 103 -21.07 33.47 12.85
#